data_AF-A0A5B7E7Q8-F1
#
_entry.id   AF-A0A5B7E7Q8-F1
#
_cell.length_a   1.000
_cell.length_b   1.000
_cell.length_c   1.000
_cell.angle_alpha   90.00
_cell.angle_beta   90.00
_cell.angle_gamma   90.00
#
_symmetry.space_group_name_H-M   'P 1'
#
loop_
_entity.id
_entity.type
_entity.pdbx_description
1 polymer ?
#
loop_
_entity_poly.entity_id
_entity_poly.type
_entity_poly.pdbx_seq_one_letter_code
_entity_poly.pdbx_strand_id
1 'polypeptide(L)'
;MYHGVPVLGMPVFADQHSNMFEVEKNGWGKVILWEELTPEVLTKKIFEVMNDEGLKKEAQQRSMLMMDQAQRPEDVAVYWLEYVIRHHGAPHLDPCHAHRSPGLPPPTLLYHK
;
A
#
# COMPACT_ATOMS: atom_id res chain seq x y z
N MET A 1 -3.62 5.46 -3.56
CA MET A 1 -3.58 5.77 -5.01
C MET A 1 -3.19 7.23 -5.20
N TYR A 2 -1.95 7.54 -5.58
CA TYR A 2 -1.46 8.92 -5.61
C TYR A 2 -1.76 9.64 -6.92
N HIS A 3 -1.52 9.02 -8.07
CA HIS A 3 -1.61 9.71 -9.38
C HIS A 3 -3.03 9.84 -9.97
N GLY A 4 -4.04 9.22 -9.34
CA GLY A 4 -5.43 9.28 -9.84
C GLY A 4 -5.64 8.62 -11.22
N VAL A 5 -4.86 7.58 -11.53
CA VAL A 5 -4.92 6.83 -12.80
C VAL A 5 -5.48 5.43 -12.57
N PRO A 6 -6.58 5.03 -13.23
CA PRO A 6 -7.18 3.70 -13.07
C PRO A 6 -6.17 2.55 -13.21
N VAL A 7 -6.40 1.48 -12.45
CA VAL A 7 -5.46 0.34 -12.40
C VAL A 7 -6.08 -0.91 -13.00
N LEU A 8 -5.33 -1.59 -13.85
CA LEU A 8 -5.59 -2.99 -14.22
C LEU A 8 -4.61 -3.87 -13.47
N GLY A 9 -5.11 -4.66 -12.50
CA GLY A 9 -4.27 -5.49 -11.64
C GLY A 9 -4.44 -6.98 -11.89
N MET A 10 -3.35 -7.72 -11.72
CA MET A 10 -3.31 -9.18 -11.76
C MET A 10 -2.69 -9.69 -10.45
N PRO A 11 -3.50 -9.94 -9.41
CA PRO A 11 -3.00 -10.38 -8.12
C PRO A 11 -2.41 -11.79 -8.24
N VAL A 12 -1.25 -12.01 -7.61
CA VAL A 12 -0.56 -13.32 -7.65
C VAL A 12 -0.57 -13.99 -6.29
N PHE A 13 -0.33 -13.25 -5.20
CA PHE A 13 -0.27 -13.81 -3.86
C PHE A 13 -0.55 -12.77 -2.76
N ALA A 14 -0.86 -13.26 -1.56
CA ALA A 14 -1.04 -12.49 -0.34
C ALA A 14 -2.13 -11.40 -0.44
N ASP A 15 -1.83 -10.23 0.11
CA ASP A 15 -2.75 -9.11 0.33
C ASP A 15 -3.22 -8.44 -0.98
N GLN A 16 -2.51 -8.66 -2.09
CA GLN A 16 -2.89 -8.11 -3.39
C GLN A 16 -4.30 -8.55 -3.82
N HIS A 17 -4.76 -9.74 -3.43
CA HIS A 17 -6.12 -10.19 -3.72
C HIS A 17 -7.17 -9.31 -3.05
N SER A 18 -7.02 -9.07 -1.74
CA SER A 18 -7.92 -8.21 -0.98
C SER A 18 -7.84 -6.75 -1.45
N ASN A 19 -6.63 -6.27 -1.73
CA ASN A 19 -6.42 -4.92 -2.25
C ASN A 19 -7.09 -4.73 -3.62
N MET A 20 -6.96 -5.71 -4.53
CA MET A 20 -7.58 -5.66 -5.85
C MET A 20 -9.10 -5.85 -5.82
N PHE A 21 -9.62 -6.66 -4.89
CA PHE A 21 -11.06 -6.72 -4.65
C PHE A 21 -11.62 -5.35 -4.24
N GLU A 22 -10.93 -4.64 -3.35
CA GLU A 22 -11.32 -3.31 -2.92
C GLU A 22 -11.13 -2.26 -4.04
N VAL A 23 -10.16 -2.44 -4.94
CA VAL A 23 -9.99 -1.61 -6.15
C VAL A 23 -11.23 -1.69 -7.05
N GLU A 24 -11.63 -2.91 -7.38
CA GLU A 24 -12.73 -3.15 -8.32
C GLU A 24 -14.09 -2.80 -7.69
N LYS A 25 -14.31 -3.17 -6.42
CA LYS A 25 -15.51 -2.80 -5.66
C LYS A 25 -15.72 -1.29 -5.57
N ASN A 26 -14.63 -0.53 -5.41
CA ASN A 26 -14.68 0.93 -5.37
C ASN A 26 -14.61 1.58 -6.76
N GLY A 27 -14.61 0.79 -7.83
CA GLY A 27 -14.78 1.30 -9.18
C GLY A 27 -13.64 2.18 -9.69
N TRP A 28 -12.40 1.99 -9.23
CA TRP A 28 -11.24 2.73 -9.75
C TRP A 28 -10.21 1.84 -10.45
N GLY A 29 -10.56 0.58 -10.70
CA GLY A 29 -9.75 -0.33 -11.48
C GLY A 29 -10.47 -1.63 -11.78
N LYS A 30 -9.78 -2.54 -12.47
CA LYS A 30 -10.27 -3.87 -12.82
C LYS A 30 -9.26 -4.95 -12.47
N VAL A 31 -9.76 -6.16 -12.30
CA VAL A 31 -8.93 -7.35 -12.05
C VAL A 31 -8.90 -8.27 -13.28
N ILE A 32 -7.75 -8.89 -13.52
CA ILE A 32 -7.60 -10.09 -14.35
C ILE A 32 -6.98 -11.17 -13.47
N LEU A 33 -7.65 -12.31 -13.35
CA LEU A 33 -7.09 -13.46 -12.66
C LEU A 33 -6.14 -14.22 -13.60
N TRP A 34 -5.08 -14.79 -13.03
CA TRP A 34 -4.08 -15.54 -13.80
C TRP A 34 -4.71 -16.67 -14.64
N GLU A 35 -5.74 -17.32 -14.10
CA GLU A 35 -6.48 -18.43 -14.71
C GLU A 35 -7.32 -18.00 -15.92
N GLU A 36 -7.67 -16.71 -16.01
CA GLU A 36 -8.52 -16.13 -17.06
C GLU A 36 -7.70 -15.43 -18.15
N LEU A 37 -6.37 -15.42 -18.02
CA LEU A 37 -5.51 -14.62 -18.87
C LEU A 37 -5.42 -15.19 -20.29
N THR A 38 -5.99 -14.47 -21.24
CA THR A 38 -5.75 -14.65 -22.68
C THR A 38 -5.40 -13.31 -23.33
N PRO A 39 -4.76 -13.29 -24.51
CA PRO A 39 -4.47 -12.06 -25.24
C PRO A 39 -5.73 -11.21 -25.51
N GLU A 40 -6.86 -11.85 -25.79
CA GLU A 40 -8.14 -11.22 -26.07
C GLU A 40 -8.72 -10.58 -24.80
N VAL A 41 -8.70 -11.31 -23.68
CA VAL A 41 -9.16 -10.80 -22.37
C VAL A 41 -8.31 -9.62 -21.93
N LEU A 42 -6.98 -9.75 -22.03
CA LEU A 42 -6.05 -8.68 -21.68
C LEU A 42 -6.30 -7.42 -22.50
N THR A 43 -6.38 -7.56 -23.83
CA THR A 43 -6.63 -6.44 -24.74
C THR A 43 -7.95 -5.75 -24.42
N LYS A 44 -9.02 -6.54 -24.26
CA LYS A 44 -10.35 -6.03 -23.90
C LYS A 44 -10.32 -5.24 -22.60
N LYS A 45 -9.74 -5.79 -21.53
CA LYS A 45 -9.68 -5.15 -20.21
C LYS A 45 -8.83 -3.88 -20.23
N ILE A 46 -7.74 -3.84 -21.00
CA ILE A 46 -6.95 -2.62 -21.21
C ILE A 46 -7.82 -1.54 -21.87
N PHE A 47 -8.55 -1.87 -22.94
CA PHE A 47 -9.46 -0.93 -23.58
C PHE A 47 -10.57 -0.44 -22.65
N GLU A 48 -11.15 -1.32 -21.83
CA GLU A 48 -12.14 -0.92 -20.83
C GLU A 48 -11.55 0.07 -19.83
N VAL A 49 -10.37 -0.22 -19.26
CA VAL A 49 -9.74 0.67 -18.26
C VAL A 49 -9.35 2.02 -18.84
N MET A 50 -8.93 2.08 -20.11
CA MET A 50 -8.56 3.34 -20.76
C MET A 50 -9.76 4.24 -21.12
N ASN A 51 -10.91 3.65 -21.45
CA ASN A 51 -12.05 4.40 -22.00
C ASN A 51 -13.21 4.59 -21.01
N ASP A 52 -13.17 3.94 -19.84
CA ASP A 52 -14.17 4.11 -18.81
C ASP A 52 -13.90 5.38 -17.98
N GLU A 53 -14.63 6.45 -18.31
CA GLU A 53 -14.57 7.73 -17.58
C GLU A 53 -15.01 7.61 -16.12
N GLY A 54 -15.84 6.61 -15.78
CA GLY A 54 -16.24 6.32 -14.40
C GLY A 54 -15.04 5.87 -13.58
N LEU A 55 -14.25 4.92 -14.09
CA LEU A 55 -13.03 4.46 -13.44
C LEU A 55 -12.04 5.62 -13.19
N LYS A 56 -11.86 6.47 -14.20
CA LYS A 56 -10.99 7.64 -14.12
C LYS A 56 -11.45 8.65 -13.09
N LYS A 57 -12.76 8.93 -13.03
CA LYS A 57 -13.33 9.84 -12.03
C LYS A 57 -13.12 9.31 -10.61
N GLU A 58 -13.40 8.04 -10.35
CA GLU A 58 -13.21 7.43 -9.03
C GLU A 58 -11.73 7.39 -8.63
N ALA A 59 -10.83 7.09 -9.58
CA ALA A 59 -9.40 7.13 -9.37
C ALA A 59 -8.92 8.54 -8.95
N GLN A 60 -9.39 9.58 -9.65
CA GLN A 60 -9.09 10.98 -9.32
C GLN A 60 -9.65 11.38 -7.96
N GLN A 61 -10.89 11.01 -7.63
CA GLN A 61 -11.48 11.27 -6.32
C GLN A 61 -10.68 10.63 -5.19
N ARG A 62 -10.27 9.37 -5.36
CA ARG A 62 -9.47 8.66 -4.36
C ARG A 62 -8.06 9.24 -4.20
N SER A 63 -7.49 9.76 -5.28
CA SER A 63 -6.24 10.52 -5.25
C SER A 63 -6.38 11.81 -4.44
N MET A 64 -7.44 12.60 -4.68
CA MET A 64 -7.72 13.81 -3.91
C MET A 64 -7.86 13.51 -2.42
N LEU A 65 -8.65 12.50 -2.05
CA LEU A 65 -8.83 12.08 -0.66
C LEU A 65 -7.53 11.59 -0.01
N MET A 66 -6.67 10.89 -0.77
CA MET A 66 -5.38 10.44 -0.26
C MET A 66 -4.41 11.61 -0.04
N MET A 67 -4.46 12.65 -0.87
CA MET A 67 -3.61 13.83 -0.70
C MET A 67 -4.14 14.79 0.38
N ASP A 68 -5.44 14.74 0.69
CA ASP A 68 -6.09 15.52 1.74
C ASP A 68 -5.77 14.96 3.13
N GLN A 69 -4.53 15.17 3.58
CA GLN A 69 -4.04 14.79 4.89
C GLN A 69 -3.62 16.02 5.69
N ALA A 70 -3.93 16.04 6.99
CA ALA A 70 -3.60 17.15 7.88
C ALA A 70 -2.09 17.37 8.08
N GLN A 71 -1.29 16.32 7.89
CA GLN A 71 0.17 16.35 7.99
C GLN A 71 0.79 15.74 6.74
N ARG A 72 1.94 16.26 6.31
CA ARG A 72 2.65 15.69 5.18
C ARG A 72 3.23 14.32 5.58
N PRO A 73 3.22 13.32 4.69
CA PRO A 73 3.78 12.00 4.98
C PRO A 73 5.24 12.03 5.47
N GLU A 74 6.03 13.00 4.96
CA GLU A 74 7.41 13.21 5.39
C GLU A 74 7.52 13.67 6.85
N ASP A 75 6.66 14.60 7.30
CA ASP A 75 6.65 15.10 8.68
C ASP A 75 6.23 13.98 9.64
N VAL A 76 5.26 13.16 9.24
CA VAL A 76 4.81 11.98 10.00
C VAL A 76 5.96 10.97 10.16
N ALA A 77 6.73 10.72 9.09
CA ALA A 77 7.87 9.82 9.15
C ALA A 77 8.98 10.34 10.07
N VAL A 78 9.31 11.64 9.98
CA VAL A 78 10.29 12.29 10.87
C VAL A 78 9.84 12.17 12.33
N TYR A 79 8.57 12.46 12.61
CA TYR A 79 8.02 12.34 13.95
C TYR A 79 8.21 10.93 14.54
N TRP A 80 7.87 9.88 13.78
CA TRP A 80 8.00 8.50 14.25
C TRP A 80 9.46 8.07 14.40
N LEU A 81 10.34 8.53 13.52
CA LEU A 81 11.78 8.30 13.65
C LEU A 81 12.31 8.91 14.95
N GLU A 82 12.01 10.18 15.21
CA GLU A 82 12.41 10.84 16.45
C GLU A 82 11.78 10.18 17.68
N TYR A 83 10.52 9.71 17.58
CA TYR A 83 9.85 9.00 18.66
C TYR A 83 10.63 7.73 19.05
N VAL A 84 11.03 6.92 18.07
CA VAL A 84 11.82 5.70 18.32
C VAL A 84 13.16 6.07 19.00
N ILE A 85 13.83 7.13 18.57
CA ILE A 85 15.09 7.59 19.18
C ILE A 85 14.87 8.05 20.62
N ARG A 86 13.87 8.91 20.88
CA ARG A 86 13.54 9.42 22.22
C ARG A 86 13.17 8.32 23.20
N HIS A 87 12.59 7.22 22.71
CA HIS A 87 12.15 6.09 23.51
C HIS A 87 13.08 4.88 23.40
N HIS A 88 14.35 5.09 23.06
CA HIS A 88 15.40 4.06 23.06
C HIS A 88 15.01 2.78 22.29
N GLY A 89 14.43 2.95 21.10
CA GLY A 89 13.96 1.84 20.26
C GLY A 89 12.46 1.56 20.38
N ALA A 90 11.72 2.27 21.25
CA ALA A 90 10.27 2.12 21.46
C ALA A 90 9.83 0.65 21.61
N PRO A 91 10.32 -0.09 22.62
CA PRO A 91 10.06 -1.53 22.77
C PRO A 91 8.58 -1.89 22.92
N HIS A 92 7.75 -0.94 23.36
CA HIS A 92 6.29 -1.09 23.44
C HIS A 92 5.57 -1.04 22.08
N LEU A 93 6.25 -0.60 21.01
CA LEU A 93 5.73 -0.65 19.64
C LEU A 93 6.16 -1.90 18.87
N ASP A 94 7.09 -2.70 19.41
CA ASP A 94 7.51 -3.95 18.81
C ASP A 94 6.50 -5.07 19.19
N PRO A 95 5.68 -5.56 18.25
CA PRO A 95 4.70 -6.60 18.54
C PRO A 95 5.37 -7.90 19.01
N CYS A 96 6.63 -8.13 18.63
CA CYS A 96 7.41 -9.29 19.07
C CYS A 96 8.08 -9.09 20.44
N HIS A 97 8.18 -7.86 20.98
CA HIS A 97 8.70 -7.65 22.35
C HIS A 97 7.68 -7.99 23.43
N ALA A 98 6.38 -7.83 23.15
CA ALA A 98 5.32 -8.27 24.06
C ALA A 98 5.34 -9.79 24.32
N HIS A 99 6.04 -10.56 23.48
CA HIS A 99 6.14 -12.02 23.56
C HIS A 99 7.60 -12.54 23.71
N ARG A 100 8.59 -11.67 23.96
CA ARG A 100 9.97 -12.11 24.23
C ARG A 100 10.21 -12.22 25.73
N SER A 101 10.58 -13.42 26.18
CA SER A 101 11.08 -13.66 27.53
C SER A 101 12.25 -12.71 27.86
N PRO A 102 12.36 -12.20 29.09
CA PRO A 102 13.40 -11.25 29.46
C PRO A 102 14.76 -11.92 29.37
N GLY A 103 15.64 -11.43 28.46
CA GLY A 103 17.03 -11.91 28.43
C GLY A 103 17.79 -11.84 27.10
N LEU A 104 17.17 -11.48 25.98
CA LEU A 104 17.94 -11.32 24.74
C LEU A 104 18.52 -9.90 24.65
N PRO A 105 19.86 -9.73 24.56
CA PRO A 105 20.46 -8.41 24.41
C PRO A 105 20.10 -7.80 23.04
N PRO A 106 20.02 -6.46 22.95
CA PRO A 106 19.67 -5.79 21.71
C PRO A 106 20.75 -6.02 20.65
N PRO A 107 20.38 -6.12 19.35
CA PRO A 107 21.34 -6.27 18.27
C PRO A 107 22.20 -5.00 18.16
N THR A 108 23.49 -5.15 18.43
CA THR A 108 24.50 -4.09 18.31
C THR A 108 24.58 -3.64 16.86
N LEU A 109 24.15 -2.41 16.56
CA LEU A 109 24.46 -1.75 15.28
C LEU A 109 25.95 -1.43 15.25
N LEU A 110 26.75 -2.32 14.63
CA LEU A 110 28.13 -2.03 14.29
C LEU A 110 28.16 -1.11 13.07
N TYR A 111 28.07 0.20 13.32
CA TYR A 111 28.62 1.21 12.41
C TYR A 111 30.11 1.36 12.72
N HIS A 112 30.97 0.79 11.86
CA HIS A 112 32.36 1.21 11.76
C HIS A 112 32.57 1.99 10.46
N LYS A 113 33.42 3.01 10.60
CA LYS A 113 33.79 4.09 9.67
C LYS A 113 34.12 3.64 8.25
#